data_AF-A0A9N9Z7V5-F1
#
_entry.id   AF-A0A9N9Z7V5-F1
#
_cell.length_a   1.000
_cell.length_b   1.000
_cell.length_c   1.000
_cell.angle_alpha   90.00
_cell.angle_beta   90.00
_cell.angle_gamma   90.00
#
_symmetry.space_group_name_H-M   'P 1'
#
loop_
_entity.id
_entity.type
_entity.pdbx_description
1 polymer ?
#
loop_
_entity_poly.entity_id
_entity_poly.type
_entity_poly.pdbx_seq_one_letter_code
_entity_poly.pdbx_strand_id
1 'polypeptide(L)'
;MGILKDHAGFADKIHGEVAALPAPLASHMDASNVALTGSITTGRESMKLAANNLKSVTLETSRKLPLSPQVSKFPYERVLSYIEKGKQKVATVKLGGKPY
;
A
#
# COMPACT_ATOMS: atom_id res chain seq x y z
N MET A 1 -18.58 10.67 -40.07
CA MET A 1 -18.98 10.69 -38.65
C MET A 1 -17.69 10.61 -37.84
N GLY A 2 -17.38 11.68 -37.10
CA GLY A 2 -16.03 12.01 -36.64
C GLY A 2 -15.44 11.03 -35.62
N ILE A 3 -14.19 10.66 -35.90
CA ILE A 3 -13.18 10.04 -35.03
C ILE A 3 -13.22 10.69 -33.64
N LEU A 4 -13.52 9.89 -32.60
CA LEU A 4 -13.32 10.25 -31.20
C LEU A 4 -11.84 10.54 -30.99
N LYS A 5 -11.50 11.83 -30.93
CA LYS A 5 -10.16 12.32 -30.66
C LYS A 5 -9.80 12.03 -29.21
N ASP A 6 -8.55 11.61 -29.04
CA ASP A 6 -7.91 11.32 -27.77
C ASP A 6 -8.01 12.52 -26.81
N HIS A 7 -8.88 12.43 -25.81
CA HIS A 7 -8.92 13.38 -24.71
C HIS A 7 -7.97 12.88 -23.62
N ALA A 8 -6.75 13.40 -23.59
CA ALA A 8 -5.92 13.32 -22.40
C ALA A 8 -6.68 13.99 -21.23
N GLY A 9 -6.97 13.24 -20.17
CA GLY A 9 -7.66 13.76 -18.99
C GLY A 9 -6.82 14.79 -18.23
N PHE A 10 -7.49 15.62 -17.41
CA PHE A 10 -6.85 16.50 -16.45
C PHE A 10 -6.37 15.69 -15.24
N ALA A 11 -5.13 15.92 -14.78
CA ALA A 11 -4.53 15.18 -13.67
C ALA A 11 -4.02 16.14 -12.59
N ASP A 12 -4.63 16.07 -11.41
CA ASP A 12 -4.16 16.77 -10.22
C ASP A 12 -3.20 15.90 -9.42
N LYS A 13 -2.11 16.52 -8.93
CA LYS A 13 -1.11 15.86 -8.09
C LYS A 13 -1.15 16.41 -6.67
N ILE A 14 -1.37 15.54 -5.69
CA ILE A 14 -1.37 15.88 -4.27
C ILE A 14 -0.14 15.24 -3.60
N HIS A 15 0.56 16.00 -2.75
CA HIS A 15 1.63 15.51 -1.90
C HIS A 15 1.19 15.57 -0.43
N GLY A 16 1.57 14.60 0.38
CA GLY A 16 1.22 14.55 1.79
C GLY A 16 1.62 13.24 2.46
N GLU A 17 1.37 13.14 3.77
CA GLU A 17 1.61 11.90 4.51
C GLU A 17 0.69 10.79 4.00
N VAL A 18 1.29 9.69 3.55
CA VAL A 18 0.58 8.60 2.86
C VAL A 18 -0.45 7.91 3.77
N ALA A 19 -0.29 8.00 5.09
CA ALA A 19 -1.27 7.47 6.04
C ALA A 19 -2.58 8.29 6.06
N ALA A 20 -2.52 9.58 5.76
CA ALA A 20 -3.66 10.49 5.90
C ALA A 20 -4.52 10.64 4.63
N LEU A 21 -3.95 10.35 3.44
CA LEU A 21 -4.60 10.57 2.14
C LEU A 21 -5.70 9.55 1.74
N PRO A 22 -5.57 8.23 2.05
CA PRO A 22 -6.49 7.23 1.52
C PRO A 22 -7.92 7.37 2.08
N ALA A 23 -8.07 7.78 3.33
CA ALA A 23 -9.38 7.86 3.98
C ALA A 23 -10.28 8.97 3.40
N PRO A 24 -9.82 10.24 3.28
CA PRO A 24 -10.60 11.30 2.65
C PRO A 24 -10.99 10.99 1.19
N LEU A 25 -10.09 10.42 0.40
CA LEU A 25 -10.37 10.07 -1.00
C LEU A 25 -11.37 8.90 -1.11
N ALA A 26 -11.28 7.92 -0.22
CA ALA A 26 -12.23 6.80 -0.16
C ALA A 26 -13.65 7.27 0.20
N SER A 27 -13.80 8.26 1.08
CA SER A 27 -15.11 8.77 1.49
C SER A 27 -15.68 9.89 0.61
N HIS A 28 -14.89 10.54 -0.24
CA HIS A 28 -15.35 11.68 -1.05
C HIS A 28 -16.47 11.29 -2.03
N MET A 29 -17.60 12.01 -2.01
CA MET A 29 -18.79 11.65 -2.81
C MET A 29 -18.60 11.86 -4.32
N ASP A 30 -17.78 12.84 -4.71
CA ASP A 30 -17.56 13.15 -6.13
C ASP A 30 -16.54 12.22 -6.81
N ALA A 31 -15.80 11.43 -6.03
CA ALA A 31 -14.92 10.43 -6.60
C ALA A 31 -15.73 9.19 -7.00
N SER A 32 -15.54 8.71 -8.24
CA SER A 32 -16.25 7.51 -8.72
C SER A 32 -15.51 6.21 -8.42
N ASN A 33 -14.19 6.27 -8.27
CA ASN A 33 -13.33 5.11 -8.00
C ASN A 33 -12.11 5.50 -7.16
N VAL A 34 -11.50 4.50 -6.52
CA VAL A 34 -10.24 4.63 -5.79
C VAL A 34 -9.33 3.44 -6.11
N ALA A 35 -8.11 3.73 -6.54
CA ALA A 35 -7.06 2.72 -6.74
C ALA A 35 -5.93 2.93 -5.73
N LEU A 36 -5.56 1.88 -4.98
CA LEU A 36 -4.53 1.94 -3.95
C LEU A 36 -3.54 0.79 -4.08
N THR A 37 -2.26 1.09 -3.92
CA THR A 37 -1.19 0.10 -3.78
C THR A 37 -0.51 0.31 -2.43
N GLY A 38 -0.49 -0.72 -1.58
CA GLY A 38 0.06 -0.55 -0.25
C GLY A 38 -0.23 -1.70 0.72
N SER A 39 -0.37 -1.34 2.00
CA SER A 39 -0.56 -2.31 3.08
C SER A 39 -1.99 -2.84 3.16
N ILE A 40 -2.15 -4.06 3.66
CA ILE A 40 -3.47 -4.68 3.89
C ILE A 40 -4.29 -3.89 4.92
N THR A 41 -3.65 -3.32 5.94
CA THR A 41 -4.33 -2.53 6.98
C THR A 41 -5.00 -1.30 6.39
N THR A 42 -4.24 -0.50 5.63
CA THR A 42 -4.77 0.68 4.93
C THR A 42 -5.83 0.28 3.91
N GLY A 43 -5.57 -0.78 3.11
CA GLY A 43 -6.55 -1.27 2.13
C GLY A 43 -7.90 -1.66 2.73
N ARG A 44 -7.90 -2.35 3.89
CA ARG A 44 -9.15 -2.69 4.60
C ARG A 44 -9.91 -1.47 5.06
N GLU A 45 -9.22 -0.46 5.61
CA GLU A 45 -9.87 0.77 6.06
C GLU A 45 -10.47 1.53 4.89
N SER A 46 -9.72 1.69 3.79
CA SER A 46 -10.24 2.33 2.58
C SER A 46 -11.44 1.58 1.98
N MET A 47 -11.44 0.24 1.98
CA MET A 47 -12.62 -0.53 1.53
C MET A 47 -13.84 -0.29 2.42
N LYS A 48 -13.68 -0.22 3.75
CA LYS A 48 -14.79 0.08 4.66
C LYS A 48 -15.39 1.45 4.38
N LEU A 49 -14.54 2.45 4.13
CA LEU A 49 -14.98 3.80 3.83
C LEU A 49 -15.67 3.90 2.46
N ALA A 50 -15.10 3.26 1.44
CA ALA A 50 -15.65 3.21 0.09
C ALA A 50 -16.96 2.40 0.00
N ALA A 51 -17.20 1.46 0.92
CA ALA A 51 -18.46 0.71 0.95
C ALA A 51 -19.66 1.61 1.26
N ASN A 52 -19.48 2.67 2.06
CA ASN A 52 -20.56 3.58 2.45
C ASN A 52 -21.14 4.37 1.26
N ASN A 53 -20.36 4.56 0.20
CA ASN A 53 -20.77 5.28 -1.01
C ASN A 53 -20.70 4.40 -2.27
N LEU A 54 -20.66 3.07 -2.11
CA LEU A 54 -20.65 2.07 -3.20
C LEU A 54 -19.56 2.32 -4.25
N LYS A 55 -18.44 2.88 -3.83
CA LYS A 55 -17.34 3.24 -4.72
C LYS A 55 -16.55 2.01 -5.14
N SER A 56 -16.19 1.94 -6.42
CA SER A 56 -15.32 0.88 -6.93
C SER A 56 -13.90 1.05 -6.37
N VAL A 57 -13.34 -0.03 -5.80
CA VAL A 57 -11.99 -0.03 -5.23
C VAL A 57 -11.11 -1.05 -5.92
N THR A 58 -9.96 -0.59 -6.44
CA THR A 58 -8.89 -1.46 -6.93
C THR A 58 -7.77 -1.48 -5.90
N LEU A 59 -7.46 -2.66 -5.35
CA LEU A 59 -6.42 -2.83 -4.34
C LEU A 59 -5.33 -3.77 -4.82
N GLU A 60 -4.11 -3.28 -4.83
CA GLU A 60 -2.92 -4.12 -4.92
C GLU A 60 -2.25 -4.18 -3.55
N THR A 61 -2.57 -5.23 -2.80
CA THR A 61 -2.00 -5.48 -1.49
C THR A 61 -1.17 -6.75 -1.52
N SER A 62 0.14 -6.61 -1.57
CA SER A 62 1.02 -7.73 -1.25
C SER A 62 1.03 -7.94 0.26
N ARG A 63 1.29 -9.18 0.71
CA ARG A 63 1.74 -9.46 2.09
C ARG A 63 3.18 -8.96 2.26
N LYS A 64 3.40 -7.69 1.94
CA LYS A 64 4.66 -6.99 2.16
C LYS A 64 4.58 -6.43 3.57
N LEU A 65 5.68 -6.56 4.30
CA LEU A 65 5.92 -5.87 5.56
C LEU A 65 5.39 -4.43 5.42
N PRO A 66 4.74 -3.85 6.45
CA PRO A 66 4.15 -2.50 6.37
C PRO A 66 5.16 -1.62 5.66
N LEU A 67 4.82 -1.25 4.43
CA LEU A 67 5.75 -0.63 3.50
C LEU A 67 5.87 0.83 3.91
N SER A 68 6.48 1.06 5.07
CA SER A 68 7.47 2.11 5.12
C SER A 68 8.52 1.74 4.08
N PRO A 69 9.12 2.70 3.37
CA PRO A 69 10.33 2.45 2.62
C PRO A 69 11.27 1.58 3.49
N GLN A 70 12.01 0.63 2.92
CA GLN A 70 13.10 -0.08 3.66
C GLN A 70 14.13 0.89 4.28
N VAL A 71 13.97 2.18 4.00
CA VAL A 71 14.65 3.35 4.55
C VAL A 71 14.23 3.66 6.01
N SER A 72 13.30 2.92 6.64
CA SER A 72 12.97 3.07 8.07
C SER A 72 13.34 1.84 8.92
N LYS A 73 13.57 2.06 10.21
CA LYS A 73 14.11 1.07 11.16
C LYS A 73 13.19 -0.14 11.41
N PHE A 74 11.87 0.04 11.27
CA PHE A 74 10.88 -0.95 11.66
C PHE A 74 10.77 -2.16 10.72
N PRO A 75 10.75 -2.01 9.38
CA PRO A 75 10.90 -3.12 8.45
C PRO A 75 12.20 -3.91 8.67
N TYR A 76 13.31 -3.22 8.96
CA TYR A 76 14.62 -3.84 9.20
C TYR A 76 14.63 -4.76 10.42
N GLU A 77 14.17 -4.27 11.58
CA GLU A 77 14.07 -5.06 12.82
C GLU A 77 13.18 -6.30 12.64
N ARG A 78 12.09 -6.17 11.85
CA ARG A 78 11.19 -7.28 11.58
C ARG A 78 11.81 -8.33 10.65
N VAL A 79 12.59 -7.93 9.63
CA VAL A 79 13.36 -8.87 8.79
C VAL A 79 14.34 -9.68 9.64
N LEU A 80 15.06 -9.01 10.55
CA LEU A 80 15.96 -9.69 11.50
C LEU A 80 15.19 -10.69 12.39
N SER A 81 13.99 -10.32 12.85
CA SER A 81 13.15 -11.22 13.66
C SER A 81 12.73 -12.50 12.92
N TYR A 82 12.50 -12.43 11.60
CA TYR A 82 12.16 -13.61 10.80
C TYR A 82 13.37 -14.51 10.59
N ILE A 83 14.55 -13.92 10.41
CA ILE A 83 15.81 -14.66 10.31
C ILE A 83 16.08 -15.42 11.61
N GLU A 84 15.89 -14.78 12.76
CA GLU A 84 16.01 -15.43 14.07
C GLU A 84 15.01 -16.58 14.26
N LYS A 85 13.72 -16.37 13.91
CA LYS A 85 12.72 -17.44 13.93
C LYS A 85 13.06 -18.60 12.99
N GLY A 86 13.69 -18.33 11.85
CA GLY A 86 14.18 -19.34 10.92
C GLY A 86 15.30 -20.18 11.54
N LYS A 87 16.30 -19.54 12.18
CA LYS A 87 17.40 -20.23 12.87
C LYS A 87 16.90 -21.17 13.96
N GLN A 88 15.89 -20.75 14.73
CA GLN A 88 15.26 -21.59 15.77
C GLN A 88 14.56 -22.83 15.20
N LYS A 89 14.14 -22.79 13.93
CA LYS A 89 13.46 -23.89 13.23
C LYS A 89 14.40 -24.66 12.30
N VAL A 90 15.66 -24.78 12.67
CA VAL A 90 16.71 -25.57 11.97
C VAL A 90 17.17 -24.96 10.64
N ALA A 91 16.75 -23.74 10.27
CA ALA A 91 17.22 -23.10 9.05
C ALA A 91 18.63 -22.51 9.22
N THR A 92 19.57 -22.87 8.35
CA THR A 92 20.92 -22.29 8.34
C THR A 92 20.98 -21.07 7.41
N VAL A 93 21.45 -19.93 7.94
CA VAL A 93 21.72 -18.73 7.13
C VAL A 93 23.09 -18.89 6.45
N LYS A 94 23.11 -19.03 5.12
CA LYS A 94 24.37 -19.23 4.38
C LYS A 94 25.21 -17.95 4.21
N LEU A 95 24.57 -16.79 4.11
CA LEU A 95 25.24 -15.49 3.95
C LEU A 95 24.34 -14.37 4.53
N GLY A 96 24.95 -13.38 5.17
CA GLY A 96 24.24 -12.21 5.72
C GLY A 96 23.47 -12.49 7.02
N GLY A 97 22.34 -11.80 7.20
CA GLY A 97 21.41 -12.00 8.32
C GLY A 97 21.88 -11.49 9.68
N LYS A 98 22.78 -10.50 9.66
CA LYS A 98 23.21 -9.73 10.83
C LYS A 98 23.04 -8.24 10.51
N PRO A 99 22.83 -7.41 11.54
CA PRO A 99 22.86 -5.97 11.35
C PRO A 99 24.19 -5.50 10.77
N TYR A 100 24.15 -4.49 9.89
CA TYR A 100 25.33 -3.71 9.49
C TYR A 100 25.49 -2.50 10.40
#